data_AF-A0A0Q6RKK6-F1
#
_entry.id   AF-A0A0Q6RKK6-F1
#
_cell.length_a   1.000
_cell.length_b   1.000
_cell.length_c   1.000
_cell.angle_alpha   90.00
_cell.angle_beta   90.00
_cell.angle_gamma   90.00
#
_symmetry.space_group_name_H-M   'P 1'
#
loop_
_entity.id
_entity.type
_entity.pdbx_description
1 polymer ?
#
loop_
_entity_poly.entity_id
_entity_poly.type
_entity_poly.pdbx_seq_one_letter_code
_entity_poly.pdbx_strand_id
1 'polypeptide(L)'
;MTKNDINHVQHGWALLALRLPGIRALSGSAHHIAELCESYSLANLYLDKLHRERPNDPAVKEYEELRRGIEQEVSYYLPWFSRLAG
;
A
#
# COMPACT_ATOMS: atom_id res chain seq x y z
N MET A 1 14.37 9.92 -20.67
CA MET A 1 14.49 9.38 -19.30
C MET A 1 13.35 8.42 -19.08
N THR A 2 13.62 7.13 -19.06
CA THR A 2 12.65 6.06 -18.80
C THR A 2 12.13 6.22 -17.38
N LYS A 3 10.97 6.87 -17.21
CA LYS A 3 10.16 6.66 -16.01
C LYS A 3 9.83 5.17 -16.02
N ASN A 4 10.42 4.41 -15.12
CA ASN A 4 9.94 3.06 -14.84
C ASN A 4 8.44 3.20 -14.54
N ASP A 5 7.60 2.69 -15.42
CA ASP A 5 6.17 2.52 -15.15
C ASP A 5 6.06 1.45 -14.07
N ILE A 6 6.21 1.88 -12.82
CA ILE A 6 6.09 1.01 -11.66
C ILE A 6 4.67 0.42 -11.72
N ASN A 7 4.57 -0.91 -11.72
CA ASN A 7 3.30 -1.56 -11.47
C ASN A 7 2.91 -1.28 -10.02
N HIS A 8 2.10 -0.24 -9.81
CA HIS A 8 1.74 0.25 -8.49
C HIS A 8 0.98 -0.78 -7.66
N VAL A 9 0.20 -1.66 -8.29
CA VAL A 9 -0.47 -2.77 -7.61
C VAL A 9 0.55 -3.76 -7.06
N GLN A 10 1.51 -4.24 -7.88
CA GLN A 10 2.53 -5.18 -7.43
C GLN A 10 3.49 -4.57 -6.40
N HIS A 11 3.88 -3.31 -6.61
CA HIS A 11 4.73 -2.58 -5.69
C HIS A 11 4.04 -2.36 -4.34
N GLY A 12 2.79 -1.90 -4.36
CA GLY A 12 1.97 -1.72 -3.16
C GLY A 12 1.72 -3.02 -2.41
N TRP A 13 1.43 -4.10 -3.13
CA TRP A 13 1.31 -5.44 -2.56
C TRP A 13 2.59 -5.86 -1.84
N ALA A 14 3.75 -5.69 -2.47
CA ALA A 14 5.03 -6.05 -1.87
C ALA A 14 5.28 -5.27 -0.57
N LEU A 15 5.02 -3.95 -0.57
CA LEU A 15 5.16 -3.12 0.62
C LEU A 15 4.16 -3.50 1.72
N LEU A 16 2.89 -3.74 1.38
CA LEU A 16 1.88 -4.21 2.32
C LEU A 16 2.24 -5.58 2.89
N ALA A 17 2.77 -6.50 2.10
CA ALA A 17 3.16 -7.83 2.55
C ALA A 17 4.38 -7.83 3.50
N LEU A 18 5.16 -6.74 3.54
CA LEU A 18 6.19 -6.52 4.55
C LEU A 18 5.59 -6.00 5.86
N ARG A 19 4.57 -5.13 5.79
CA ARG A 19 3.91 -4.55 6.97
C ARG A 19 2.88 -5.47 7.61
N LEU A 20 2.13 -6.20 6.79
CA LEU A 20 1.02 -7.08 7.14
C LEU A 20 1.26 -8.46 6.52
N PRO A 21 2.10 -9.32 7.13
CA PRO A 21 2.45 -10.61 6.54
C PRO A 21 1.26 -11.52 6.24
N GLY A 22 0.15 -11.37 6.97
CA GLY A 22 -1.09 -12.13 6.75
C GLY A 22 -1.69 -11.94 5.35
N ILE A 23 -1.38 -10.83 4.67
CA ILE A 23 -1.91 -10.55 3.33
C ILE A 23 -1.40 -11.55 2.29
N ARG A 24 -0.27 -12.21 2.55
CA ARG A 24 0.34 -13.19 1.64
C ARG A 24 -0.59 -14.38 1.37
N ALA A 25 -1.48 -14.69 2.31
CA ALA A 25 -2.53 -15.71 2.13
C ALA A 25 -3.51 -15.34 0.99
N LEU A 26 -3.64 -14.06 0.66
CA LEU A 26 -4.55 -13.54 -0.36
C LEU A 26 -3.91 -13.47 -1.75
N SER A 27 -2.75 -14.09 -1.98
CA SER A 27 -2.00 -13.94 -3.25
C SER A 27 -2.81 -14.34 -4.50
N GLY A 28 -3.71 -15.33 -4.41
CA GLY A 28 -4.65 -15.69 -5.48
C GLY A 28 -5.83 -14.73 -5.66
N SER A 29 -6.03 -13.83 -4.70
CA SER A 29 -7.17 -12.92 -4.54
C SER A 29 -6.74 -11.46 -4.46
N ALA A 30 -5.49 -11.16 -4.83
CA ALA A 30 -4.89 -9.82 -4.72
C ALA A 30 -5.65 -8.74 -5.49
N HIS A 31 -6.41 -9.12 -6.52
CA HIS A 31 -7.25 -8.21 -7.29
C HIS A 31 -8.32 -7.51 -6.43
N HIS A 32 -8.82 -8.13 -5.36
CA HIS A 32 -9.81 -7.52 -4.47
C HIS A 32 -9.28 -6.33 -3.68
N ILE A 33 -7.96 -6.19 -3.58
CA ILE A 33 -7.31 -5.08 -2.88
C ILE A 33 -6.39 -4.28 -3.82
N ALA A 34 -6.59 -4.40 -5.13
CA ALA A 34 -5.71 -3.76 -6.11
C ALA A 34 -5.66 -2.24 -5.94
N GLU A 35 -6.82 -1.59 -5.72
CA GLU A 35 -6.91 -0.14 -5.49
C GLU A 35 -6.20 0.28 -4.20
N LEU A 36 -6.31 -0.52 -3.13
CA LEU A 36 -5.60 -0.28 -1.87
C LEU A 36 -4.09 -0.42 -2.08
N CYS A 37 -3.65 -1.42 -2.86
CA CYS A 37 -2.23 -1.60 -3.20
C CYS A 37 -1.71 -0.41 -4.01
N GLU A 38 -2.43 0.02 -5.05
CA GLU A 38 -2.03 1.17 -5.87
C GLU A 38 -1.93 2.45 -5.03
N SER A 39 -2.96 2.74 -4.24
CA SER A 39 -2.97 3.87 -3.30
C SER A 39 -1.80 3.81 -2.32
N TYR A 40 -1.51 2.63 -1.79
CA TYR A 40 -0.41 2.42 -0.86
C TYR A 40 0.96 2.65 -1.52
N SER A 41 1.14 2.19 -2.76
CA SER A 41 2.34 2.45 -3.54
C SER A 41 2.55 3.94 -3.73
N LEU A 42 1.51 4.67 -4.17
CA LEU A 42 1.60 6.10 -4.43
C LEU A 42 1.92 6.86 -3.14
N ALA A 43 1.22 6.56 -2.04
CA ALA A 43 1.45 7.19 -0.75
C ALA A 43 2.90 7.03 -0.28
N ASN A 44 3.48 5.82 -0.40
CA ASN A 44 4.89 5.61 -0.02
C ASN A 44 5.86 6.35 -0.95
N LEU A 45 5.63 6.37 -2.27
CA LEU A 45 6.49 7.10 -3.20
C LEU A 45 6.45 8.62 -2.96
N TYR A 46 5.27 9.17 -2.69
CA TYR A 46 5.13 10.59 -2.36
C TYR A 46 5.75 10.91 -1.01
N LEU A 47 5.56 10.07 0.00
CA LEU A 47 6.16 10.25 1.32
C LEU A 47 7.69 10.20 1.26
N ASP A 48 8.26 9.23 0.52
CA ASP A 48 9.71 9.15 0.28
C ASP A 48 10.25 10.40 -0.41
N LYS A 49 9.50 10.93 -1.38
CA LYS A 49 9.86 12.17 -2.08
C LYS A 49 9.81 13.37 -1.12
N LEU A 50 8.74 13.49 -0.32
CA LEU A 50 8.58 14.56 0.65
C LEU A 50 9.69 14.52 1.71
N HIS A 51 10.04 13.36 2.25
CA HIS A 51 11.14 13.25 3.21
C HIS A 51 12.49 13.68 2.63
N ARG A 52 12.73 13.43 1.33
CA ARG A 52 13.98 13.83 0.67
C ARG A 52 14.04 15.32 0.34
N GLU A 53 12.93 15.88 -0.13
CA GLU A 53 12.91 17.24 -0.68
C GLU A 53 12.40 18.29 0.31
N ARG A 54 11.45 17.92 1.18
CA ARG A 54 10.71 18.83 2.08
C ARG A 54 10.28 18.11 3.37
N PRO A 55 11.22 17.71 4.24
CA PRO A 55 10.91 16.88 5.41
C PRO A 55 9.98 17.52 6.45
N ASN A 56 9.86 18.85 6.45
CA ASN A 56 8.98 19.60 7.36
C ASN A 56 7.64 20.00 6.71
N ASP A 57 7.34 19.50 5.51
CA ASP A 57 6.07 19.77 4.83
C ASP A 57 4.93 19.11 5.63
N PRO A 58 3.85 19.83 5.99
CA PRO A 58 2.70 19.25 6.68
C PRO A 58 2.10 18.03 5.97
N ALA A 59 2.23 17.97 4.63
CA ALA A 59 1.79 16.84 3.84
C ALA A 59 2.44 15.51 4.27
N VAL A 60 3.65 15.52 4.85
CA VAL A 60 4.30 14.31 5.38
C VAL A 60 3.39 13.59 6.36
N LYS A 61 2.80 14.33 7.30
CA LYS A 61 1.90 13.76 8.31
C LYS A 61 0.62 13.21 7.67
N GLU A 62 0.06 13.92 6.70
CA GLU A 62 -1.15 13.49 5.99
C GLU A 62 -0.91 12.18 5.23
N TYR A 63 0.21 12.05 4.53
CA TYR A 63 0.58 10.82 3.82
C TYR A 63 0.92 9.67 4.78
N GLU A 64 1.51 9.94 5.94
CA GLU A 64 1.71 8.93 6.99
C GLU A 64 0.37 8.42 7.54
N GLU A 65 -0.58 9.31 7.79
CA GLU A 65 -1.94 8.96 8.24
C GLU A 65 -2.70 8.16 7.18
N LEU A 66 -2.62 8.57 5.91
CA LEU A 66 -3.18 7.80 4.78
C LEU A 66 -2.60 6.38 4.72
N ARG A 67 -1.28 6.24 4.84
CA ARG A 67 -0.62 4.93 4.84
C ARG A 67 -1.14 4.03 5.95
N ARG A 68 -1.28 4.57 7.17
CA ARG A 68 -1.83 3.85 8.32
C ARG A 68 -3.30 3.48 8.13
N GLY A 69 -4.10 4.37 7.53
CA GLY A 69 -5.50 4.10 7.20
C GLY A 69 -5.64 2.91 6.26
N ILE A 70 -4.83 2.86 5.19
CA ILE A 70 -4.82 1.74 4.25
C ILE A 70 -4.39 0.44 4.95
N GLU A 71 -3.36 0.47 5.80
CA GLU A 71 -2.94 -0.71 6.58
C GLU A 71 -4.07 -1.24 7.48
N GLN A 72 -4.79 -0.35 8.16
CA GLN A 72 -5.92 -0.71 9.01
C GLN A 72 -7.07 -1.32 8.20
N GLU A 73 -7.41 -0.71 7.07
CA GLU A 73 -8.48 -1.19 6.19
C GLU A 73 -8.16 -2.58 5.63
N VAL A 74 -6.96 -2.78 5.10
CA VAL A 74 -6.48 -4.08 4.62
C VAL A 74 -6.52 -5.11 5.75
N SER A 75 -6.05 -4.76 6.95
CA SER A 75 -6.08 -5.66 8.10
C SER A 75 -7.50 -6.03 8.53
N TYR A 76 -8.45 -5.09 8.44
CA TYR A 76 -9.84 -5.32 8.81
C TYR A 76 -10.53 -6.30 7.86
N TYR A 77 -10.30 -6.17 6.55
CA TYR A 77 -10.93 -7.02 5.54
C TYR A 77 -10.18 -8.34 5.28
N LEU A 78 -8.97 -8.50 5.81
CA LEU A 78 -8.15 -9.71 5.63
C LEU A 78 -8.86 -11.04 5.94
N PRO A 79 -9.64 -11.16 7.04
CA PRO A 79 -10.39 -12.38 7.32
C PRO A 79 -11.51 -12.65 6.31
N TRP A 80 -12.09 -11.60 5.73
CA TRP A 80 -13.15 -11.72 4.71
C TRP A 80 -12.58 -12.17 3.38
N PHE A 81 -11.48 -11.57 2.92
CA PHE A 81 -10.80 -12.02 1.70
C PHE A 81 -10.27 -13.45 1.82
N SER A 82 -9.81 -13.86 3.00
CA SER A 82 -9.35 -15.23 3.24
C SER A 82 -10.47 -16.28 3.07
N ARG A 83 -11.73 -15.89 3.29
CA ARG A 83 -12.90 -16.76 3.07
C ARG A 83 -13.35 -16.81 1.61
N LEU A 84 -13.00 -15.81 0.80
CA LEU A 84 -13.30 -15.78 -0.63
C LEU A 84 -12.24 -16.47 -1.49
N ALA A 85 -11.02 -16.62 -0.94
CA ALA A 85 -9.90 -17.26 -1.59
C ALA A 85 -9.89 -18.81 -1.49
N GLY A 86 -10.82 -19.39 -0.72
CA GLY A 86 -10.99 -20.84 -0.53
C GLY A 86 -12.30 -21.33 -1.12
#